data_AF-A0A7S1B0R0-F1
#
_entry.id   AF-A0A7S1B0R0-F1
#
_cell.length_a   1.000
_cell.length_b   1.000
_cell.length_c   1.000
_cell.angle_alpha   90.00
_cell.angle_beta   90.00
_cell.angle_gamma   90.00
#
_symmetry.space_group_name_H-M   'P 1'
#
loop_
_entity.id
_entity.type
_entity.pdbx_description
1 polymer ?
#
loop_
_entity_poly.entity_id
_entity_poly.type
_entity_poly.pdbx_seq_one_letter_code
_entity_poly.pdbx_strand_id
1 'polypeptide(L)'
;FGSSHVRSNTRRAPLGTFLFRMVSVKKAHVLSETPVALTSCPASLFGVLVGSAIFGLVLIECVGMMFWSTSGGELQDQLDVQQRHVFLSARLLQEVVDADTDTDLMVEIVGRFAGFFGGIALVSVDACIVWYFSSVYKHSVVDKIRPMCLRETKAPNFKHGLCAGCCWNDCHMCMHVVCCPHTRVAHTLAVAGLADYWIIVVLQLALQLGGGQCCASCAFSYYFRTEVRKRAGIDSDSVGDCFVAFCCTQCGQCQEALEIDDGTGAHASCCCKLNLDDVQLPPAGEQIGQEADCRCHSV
;
A
#
# COMPACT_ATOMS: atom_id res chain seq x y z
N PHE A 1 50.60 -2.65 -34.11
CA PHE A 1 49.14 -2.86 -34.17
C PHE A 1 48.78 -3.98 -33.20
N GLY A 2 47.86 -3.75 -32.25
CA GLY A 2 47.41 -4.73 -31.24
C GLY A 2 47.74 -4.26 -29.82
N SER A 3 47.16 -3.15 -29.35
CA SER A 3 45.82 -2.99 -28.74
C SER A 3 45.73 -3.56 -27.32
N SER A 4 45.92 -2.66 -26.36
CA SER A 4 45.92 -2.88 -24.92
C SER A 4 44.49 -2.93 -24.36
N HIS A 5 44.16 -3.97 -23.61
CA HIS A 5 42.90 -4.10 -22.90
C HIS A 5 42.92 -3.24 -21.61
N VAL A 6 42.13 -2.16 -21.59
CA VAL A 6 41.85 -1.36 -20.39
C VAL A 6 40.63 -1.96 -19.68
N ARG A 7 40.82 -2.46 -18.44
CA ARG A 7 39.76 -2.85 -17.51
C ARG A 7 39.43 -1.64 -16.62
N SER A 8 38.30 -0.98 -16.85
CA SER A 8 37.73 -0.02 -15.90
C SER A 8 36.77 -0.76 -14.97
N ASN A 9 37.12 -0.79 -13.68
CA ASN A 9 36.34 -1.42 -12.62
C ASN A 9 35.55 -0.32 -11.90
N THR A 10 34.34 -0.02 -12.37
CA THR A 10 33.47 0.99 -11.76
C THR A 10 32.42 0.30 -10.89
N ARG A 11 32.72 0.11 -9.61
CA ARG A 11 31.71 -0.29 -8.62
C ARG A 11 30.80 0.91 -8.35
N ARG A 12 29.63 0.94 -8.98
CA ARG A 12 28.51 1.78 -8.52
C ARG A 12 27.80 1.03 -7.39
N ALA A 13 27.82 1.60 -6.19
CA ALA A 13 26.94 1.18 -5.10
C ALA A 13 25.50 1.60 -5.44
N PRO A 14 24.47 0.75 -5.23
CA PRO A 14 23.09 1.14 -5.49
C PRO A 14 22.56 2.08 -4.41
N LEU A 15 22.07 3.22 -4.87
CA LEU A 15 21.41 4.31 -4.15
C LEU A 15 19.97 3.93 -3.74
N GLY A 16 19.80 2.83 -2.98
CA GLY A 16 18.48 2.23 -2.71
C GLY A 16 18.13 1.98 -1.24
N THR A 17 18.96 2.39 -0.28
CA THR A 17 18.88 1.86 1.09
C THR A 17 18.10 2.72 2.09
N PHE A 18 17.48 3.83 1.67
CA PHE A 18 16.91 4.79 2.63
C PHE A 18 15.42 4.58 3.00
N LEU A 19 14.67 3.77 2.26
CA LEU A 19 13.25 3.46 2.58
C LEU A 19 13.02 2.07 3.23
N PHE A 20 14.07 1.26 3.40
CA PHE A 20 13.93 -0.16 3.79
C PHE A 20 14.03 -0.46 5.29
N ARG A 21 14.22 0.55 6.16
CA ARG A 21 14.49 0.28 7.58
C ARG A 21 13.25 0.05 8.46
N MET A 22 12.03 0.20 7.94
CA MET A 22 10.80 -0.03 8.72
C MET A 22 10.20 -1.44 8.60
N VAL A 23 10.70 -2.32 7.71
CA VAL A 23 10.13 -3.68 7.51
C VAL A 23 11.16 -4.79 7.76
N SER A 24 12.22 -4.50 8.53
CA SER A 24 13.14 -5.55 9.01
C SER A 24 12.69 -6.07 10.39
N VAL A 25 11.51 -6.68 10.46
CA VAL A 25 11.13 -7.52 11.61
C VAL A 25 11.85 -8.87 11.43
N LYS A 26 13.11 -8.94 11.87
CA LYS A 26 13.84 -10.21 11.98
C LYS A 26 14.15 -10.48 13.44
N LYS A 27 13.49 -11.52 13.96
CA LYS A 27 13.95 -12.50 14.96
C LYS A 27 14.91 -11.97 16.03
N ALA A 28 14.35 -11.66 17.20
CA ALA A 28 15.12 -11.63 18.45
C ALA A 28 14.54 -12.65 19.43
N HIS A 29 15.33 -13.70 19.64
CA HIS A 29 15.50 -14.51 20.85
C HIS A 29 14.30 -14.90 21.74
N VAL A 30 14.08 -16.22 21.75
CA VAL A 30 13.79 -17.08 22.92
C VAL A 30 14.14 -16.41 24.26
N LEU A 31 13.12 -16.06 25.04
CA LEU A 31 13.23 -15.81 26.48
C LEU A 31 12.01 -16.44 27.16
N SER A 32 12.30 -17.52 27.89
CA SER A 32 11.62 -18.04 29.09
C SER A 32 10.21 -17.51 29.36
N GLU A 33 9.24 -18.42 29.24
CA GLU A 33 7.87 -18.23 29.70
C GLU A 33 7.82 -17.91 31.20
N THR A 34 7.22 -16.77 31.54
CA THR A 34 6.46 -16.60 32.77
C THR A 34 5.07 -16.11 32.39
N PRO A 35 3.99 -16.71 32.92
CA PRO A 35 2.63 -16.34 32.55
C PRO A 35 2.25 -15.03 33.23
N VAL A 36 2.51 -13.91 32.57
CA VAL A 36 1.87 -12.64 32.93
C VAL A 36 0.52 -12.61 32.23
N ALA A 37 -0.55 -12.67 33.01
CA ALA A 37 -1.93 -12.47 32.57
C ALA A 37 -2.09 -11.04 32.03
N LEU A 38 -1.76 -10.84 30.75
CA LEU A 38 -2.10 -9.63 30.01
C LEU A 38 -3.58 -9.71 29.65
N THR A 39 -4.36 -8.95 30.42
CA THR A 39 -5.76 -8.63 30.15
C THR A 39 -5.90 -8.14 28.71
N SER A 40 -6.74 -8.83 27.96
CA SER A 40 -7.09 -8.58 26.55
C SER A 40 -7.51 -7.12 26.32
N CYS A 41 -6.59 -6.29 25.85
CA CYS A 41 -6.95 -5.07 25.15
C CYS A 41 -7.50 -5.50 23.78
N PRO A 42 -8.71 -5.10 23.37
CA PRO A 42 -9.24 -5.50 22.08
C PRO A 42 -8.34 -4.89 21.00
N ALA A 43 -7.85 -5.71 20.07
CA ALA A 43 -7.00 -5.29 18.96
C ALA A 43 -7.58 -4.09 18.16
N SER A 44 -8.88 -3.83 18.29
CA SER A 44 -9.56 -2.64 17.77
C SER A 44 -9.06 -1.32 18.35
N LEU A 45 -8.72 -1.26 19.64
CA LEU A 45 -8.31 0.00 20.28
C LEU A 45 -6.91 0.43 19.84
N PHE A 46 -5.99 -0.54 19.71
CA PHE A 46 -4.64 -0.27 19.24
C PHE A 46 -4.63 0.19 17.78
N GLY A 47 -5.45 -0.44 16.92
CA GLY A 47 -5.64 0.00 15.54
C GLY A 47 -6.19 1.43 15.43
N VAL A 48 -7.17 1.78 16.27
CA VAL A 48 -7.74 3.14 16.33
C VAL A 48 -6.70 4.17 16.79
N LEU A 49 -5.90 3.85 17.81
CA LEU A 49 -4.88 4.76 18.34
C LEU A 49 -3.74 4.98 17.32
N VAL A 50 -3.23 3.92 16.70
CA VAL A 50 -2.19 4.04 15.67
C VAL A 50 -2.72 4.76 14.43
N GLY A 51 -3.96 4.47 14.00
CA GLY A 51 -4.62 5.18 12.92
C GLY A 51 -4.79 6.68 13.20
N SER A 52 -5.21 7.03 14.42
CA SER A 52 -5.38 8.43 14.84
C SER A 52 -4.05 9.20 14.91
N ALA A 53 -2.96 8.54 15.30
CA ALA A 53 -1.63 9.15 15.36
C ALA A 53 -1.04 9.41 13.97
N ILE A 54 -1.20 8.45 13.04
CA ILE A 54 -0.79 8.61 11.64
C ILE A 54 -1.62 9.72 10.97
N PHE A 55 -2.93 9.73 11.21
CA PHE A 55 -3.83 10.78 10.75
C PHE A 55 -3.42 12.16 11.29
N GLY A 56 -3.06 12.26 12.57
CA GLY A 56 -2.54 13.49 13.17
C GLY A 56 -1.25 13.99 12.52
N LEU A 57 -0.32 13.11 12.17
CA LEU A 57 0.94 13.48 11.50
C LEU A 57 0.71 13.97 10.06
N VAL A 58 -0.18 13.32 9.31
CA VAL A 58 -0.58 13.78 7.97
C VAL A 58 -1.29 15.14 8.05
N LEU A 59 -2.15 15.34 9.05
CA LEU A 59 -2.78 16.65 9.29
C LEU A 59 -1.75 17.74 9.60
N ILE A 60 -0.71 17.45 10.40
CA ILE A 60 0.34 18.43 10.74
C ILE A 60 1.11 18.85 9.49
N GLU A 61 1.49 17.92 8.61
CA GLU A 61 2.18 18.24 7.36
C GLU A 61 1.27 18.99 6.36
N CYS A 62 -0.01 18.60 6.26
CA CYS A 62 -0.98 19.32 5.43
C CYS A 62 -1.23 20.74 5.93
N VAL A 63 -1.33 20.95 7.24
CA VAL A 63 -1.45 22.28 7.85
C VAL A 63 -0.16 23.08 7.63
N GLY A 64 1.01 22.46 7.80
CA GLY A 64 2.31 23.08 7.52
C GLY A 64 2.43 23.59 6.08
N MET A 65 2.00 22.81 5.10
CA MET A 65 2.00 23.21 3.69
C MET A 65 0.98 24.33 3.38
N MET A 66 -0.19 24.34 4.05
CA MET A 66 -1.17 25.42 3.89
C MET A 66 -0.68 26.75 4.46
N PHE A 67 0.12 26.74 5.53
CA PHE A 67 0.70 27.94 6.13
C PHE A 67 2.02 28.40 5.48
N TRP A 68 2.78 27.50 4.85
CA TRP A 68 4.03 27.85 4.17
C TRP A 68 3.83 28.72 2.93
N SER A 69 2.70 28.56 2.23
CA SER A 69 2.40 29.35 1.03
C SER A 69 2.02 30.81 1.34
N THR A 70 1.61 31.12 2.57
CA THR A 70 1.22 32.47 3.00
C THR A 70 2.36 33.32 3.56
N SER A 71 3.57 32.78 3.77
CA SER A 71 4.70 33.56 4.31
C SER A 71 5.74 34.02 3.27
N GLY A 72 5.45 33.86 1.98
CA GLY A 72 6.43 34.02 0.89
C GLY A 72 6.37 35.32 0.09
N GLY A 73 5.82 36.42 0.63
CA GLY A 73 5.52 37.61 -0.19
C GLY A 73 5.89 38.99 0.35
N GLU A 74 6.53 39.13 1.52
CA GLU A 74 6.62 40.46 2.18
C GLU A 74 8.04 40.88 2.60
N LEU A 75 9.07 40.48 1.85
CA LEU A 75 10.44 40.97 2.06
C LEU A 75 11.16 41.37 0.76
N GLN A 76 10.43 41.94 -0.21
CA GLN A 76 11.03 42.47 -1.45
C GLN A 76 10.60 43.92 -1.80
N ASP A 77 9.72 44.57 -1.03
CA ASP A 77 9.18 45.91 -1.36
C ASP A 77 9.67 47.03 -0.40
N GLN A 78 10.97 47.05 -0.11
CA GLN A 78 11.65 48.21 0.52
C GLN A 78 12.37 49.10 -0.53
N LEU A 79 12.02 48.97 -1.81
CA LEU A 79 12.50 49.85 -2.87
C LEU A 79 11.30 50.46 -3.61
N ASP A 80 10.86 51.65 -3.21
CA ASP A 80 10.90 52.86 -4.05
C ASP A 80 9.95 53.95 -3.50
N VAL A 81 10.50 54.81 -2.62
CA VAL A 81 9.80 55.88 -1.90
C VAL A 81 9.71 57.17 -2.73
N GLN A 82 9.65 57.09 -4.07
CA GLN A 82 9.67 58.26 -4.94
C GLN A 82 8.43 58.46 -5.84
N GLN A 83 7.21 58.17 -5.36
CA GLN A 83 5.99 58.56 -6.09
C GLN A 83 4.84 59.08 -5.21
N ARG A 84 5.18 59.86 -4.18
CA ARG A 84 4.22 60.76 -3.52
C ARG A 84 3.88 61.87 -4.51
N HIS A 85 2.66 61.89 -5.07
CA HIS A 85 1.86 63.08 -5.41
C HIS A 85 0.66 62.76 -6.33
N VAL A 86 0.56 61.53 -6.86
CA VAL A 86 -0.67 61.00 -7.52
C VAL A 86 -1.61 60.32 -6.49
N PHE A 87 -1.29 60.44 -5.19
CA PHE A 87 -1.72 59.53 -4.13
C PHE A 87 -3.05 59.89 -3.43
N LEU A 88 -3.69 61.03 -3.74
CA LEU A 88 -4.87 61.49 -2.99
C LEU A 88 -6.21 61.14 -3.63
N SER A 89 -6.29 61.06 -4.96
CA SER A 89 -7.51 60.62 -5.67
C SER A 89 -7.61 59.11 -5.85
N ALA A 90 -6.47 58.41 -5.86
CA ALA A 90 -6.41 56.95 -5.80
C ALA A 90 -6.83 56.41 -4.41
N ARG A 91 -6.50 57.11 -3.31
CA ARG A 91 -6.83 56.68 -1.95
C ARG A 91 -8.32 56.57 -1.65
N LEU A 92 -9.15 57.45 -2.20
CA LEU A 92 -10.61 57.41 -2.00
C LEU A 92 -11.30 56.33 -2.88
N LEU A 93 -10.68 55.94 -4.00
CA LEU A 93 -11.13 54.79 -4.78
C LEU A 93 -10.60 53.46 -4.20
N GLN A 94 -9.43 53.47 -3.57
CA GLN A 94 -8.86 52.32 -2.88
C GLN A 94 -9.68 51.93 -1.64
N GLU A 95 -10.11 52.89 -0.81
CA GLU A 95 -10.95 52.56 0.36
C GLU A 95 -12.36 52.03 0.02
N VAL A 96 -12.85 52.26 -1.21
CA VAL A 96 -14.14 51.70 -1.68
C VAL A 96 -13.95 50.36 -2.38
N VAL A 97 -12.79 50.10 -2.98
CA VAL A 97 -12.42 48.80 -3.56
C VAL A 97 -11.89 47.82 -2.49
N ASP A 98 -11.30 48.34 -1.40
CA ASP A 98 -10.74 47.54 -0.31
C ASP A 98 -11.80 46.97 0.65
N ALA A 99 -13.08 47.34 0.49
CA ALA A 99 -14.19 46.72 1.21
C ALA A 99 -14.70 45.42 0.53
N ASP A 100 -14.32 45.17 -0.73
CA ASP A 100 -14.71 43.98 -1.51
C ASP A 100 -13.66 42.85 -1.38
N THR A 101 -12.42 43.19 -1.00
CA THR A 101 -11.31 42.23 -0.80
C THR A 101 -11.48 41.34 0.43
N ASP A 102 -12.14 41.83 1.48
CA ASP A 102 -12.40 41.04 2.70
C ASP A 102 -13.40 39.90 2.44
N THR A 103 -14.39 40.12 1.56
CA THR A 103 -15.34 39.08 1.16
C THR A 103 -14.70 38.01 0.28
N ASP A 104 -13.83 38.40 -0.66
CA ASP A 104 -13.13 37.47 -1.54
C ASP A 104 -12.15 36.57 -0.76
N LEU A 105 -11.41 37.14 0.19
CA LEU A 105 -10.49 36.39 1.06
C LEU A 105 -11.26 35.38 1.93
N MET A 106 -12.39 35.77 2.52
CA MET A 106 -13.21 34.88 3.33
C MET A 106 -13.81 33.73 2.51
N VAL A 107 -14.23 34.00 1.27
CA VAL A 107 -14.71 32.95 0.35
C VAL A 107 -13.60 31.95 0.01
N GLU A 108 -12.38 32.41 -0.25
CA GLU A 108 -11.23 31.53 -0.51
C GLU A 108 -10.89 30.66 0.70
N ILE A 109 -10.83 31.26 1.90
CA ILE A 109 -10.53 30.54 3.15
C ILE A 109 -11.61 29.49 3.43
N VAL A 110 -12.89 29.88 3.35
CA VAL A 110 -14.02 28.95 3.54
C VAL A 110 -14.00 27.84 2.49
N GLY A 111 -13.68 28.14 1.24
CA GLY A 111 -13.52 27.17 0.17
C GLY A 111 -12.42 26.13 0.45
N ARG A 112 -11.27 26.57 0.95
CA ARG A 112 -10.16 25.68 1.35
C ARG A 112 -10.55 24.77 2.53
N PHE A 113 -11.19 25.31 3.56
CA PHE A 113 -11.67 24.51 4.68
C PHE A 113 -12.75 23.51 4.24
N ALA A 114 -13.73 23.94 3.45
CA ALA A 114 -14.76 23.06 2.92
C ALA A 114 -14.17 21.93 2.08
N GLY A 115 -13.20 22.24 1.21
CA GLY A 115 -12.48 21.23 0.43
C GLY A 115 -11.69 20.25 1.31
N PHE A 116 -11.03 20.75 2.35
CA PHE A 116 -10.28 19.93 3.30
C PHE A 116 -11.17 18.97 4.10
N PHE A 117 -12.24 19.49 4.72
CA PHE A 117 -13.20 18.65 5.46
C PHE A 117 -13.93 17.68 4.55
N GLY A 118 -14.27 18.10 3.32
CA GLY A 118 -14.83 17.24 2.29
C GLY A 118 -13.89 16.08 1.93
N GLY A 119 -12.60 16.37 1.75
CA GLY A 119 -11.57 15.36 1.51
C GLY A 119 -11.43 14.36 2.67
N ILE A 120 -11.37 14.85 3.91
CA ILE A 120 -11.31 13.99 5.11
C ILE A 120 -12.55 13.10 5.21
N ALA A 121 -13.75 13.65 4.99
CA ALA A 121 -14.98 12.89 5.05
C ALA A 121 -15.01 11.77 4.00
N LEU A 122 -14.63 12.08 2.75
CA LEU A 122 -14.57 11.10 1.67
C LEU A 122 -13.60 9.96 1.99
N VAL A 123 -12.40 10.31 2.43
CA VAL A 123 -11.36 9.35 2.81
C VAL A 123 -11.77 8.49 4.00
N SER A 124 -12.46 9.08 4.99
CA SER A 124 -12.96 8.36 6.16
C SER A 124 -14.04 7.36 5.78
N VAL A 125 -14.96 7.73 4.87
CA VAL A 125 -15.98 6.82 4.34
C VAL A 125 -15.35 5.65 3.60
N ASP A 126 -14.35 5.91 2.73
CA ASP A 126 -13.62 4.86 2.02
C ASP A 126 -12.91 3.89 2.98
N ALA A 127 -12.21 4.42 3.98
CA ALA A 127 -11.56 3.63 5.03
C ALA A 127 -12.56 2.75 5.79
N CYS A 128 -13.75 3.28 6.14
CA CYS A 128 -14.80 2.51 6.79
C CYS A 128 -15.34 1.38 5.89
N ILE A 129 -15.54 1.63 4.60
CA ILE A 129 -15.98 0.62 3.63
C ILE A 129 -14.94 -0.50 3.51
N VAL A 130 -13.66 -0.15 3.31
CA VAL A 130 -12.56 -1.10 3.21
C VAL A 130 -12.44 -1.92 4.49
N TRP A 131 -12.55 -1.28 5.67
CA TRP A 131 -12.47 -1.97 6.96
C TRP A 131 -13.62 -2.97 7.14
N TYR A 132 -14.85 -2.54 6.88
CA TYR A 132 -16.04 -3.39 6.98
C TYR A 132 -15.94 -4.59 6.03
N PHE A 133 -15.67 -4.34 4.74
CA PHE A 133 -15.56 -5.40 3.75
C PHE A 133 -14.41 -6.36 4.08
N SER A 134 -13.24 -5.85 4.48
CA SER A 134 -12.10 -6.67 4.88
C SER A 134 -12.40 -7.55 6.09
N SER A 135 -13.21 -7.08 7.04
CA SER A 135 -13.65 -7.86 8.21
C SER A 135 -14.53 -9.03 7.80
N VAL A 136 -15.56 -8.77 6.99
CA VAL A 136 -16.49 -9.80 6.48
C VAL A 136 -15.74 -10.81 5.61
N TYR A 137 -14.86 -10.32 4.73
CA TYR A 137 -14.07 -11.15 3.83
C TYR A 137 -13.10 -12.05 4.59
N LYS A 138 -12.40 -11.52 5.60
CA LYS A 138 -11.49 -12.31 6.43
C LYS A 138 -12.18 -13.51 7.07
N HIS A 139 -13.30 -13.26 7.75
CA HIS A 139 -14.07 -14.30 8.42
C HIS A 139 -14.69 -15.31 7.44
N SER A 140 -15.10 -14.84 6.24
CA SER A 140 -15.82 -15.69 5.28
C SER A 140 -14.90 -16.53 4.40
N VAL A 141 -13.70 -16.04 4.11
CA VAL A 141 -12.79 -16.60 3.10
C VAL A 141 -11.42 -16.88 3.70
N VAL A 142 -10.71 -15.84 4.16
CA VAL A 142 -9.28 -15.93 4.53
C VAL A 142 -9.05 -16.94 5.66
N ASP A 143 -9.86 -16.88 6.72
CA ASP A 143 -9.68 -17.73 7.90
C ASP A 143 -10.00 -19.21 7.64
N LYS A 144 -10.60 -19.54 6.47
CA LYS A 144 -10.92 -20.91 6.07
C LYS A 144 -9.87 -21.53 5.15
N ILE A 145 -8.98 -20.72 4.59
CA ILE A 145 -7.95 -21.18 3.65
C ILE A 145 -6.68 -21.53 4.44
N ARG A 146 -6.08 -22.66 4.11
CA ARG A 146 -4.80 -23.06 4.68
C ARG A 146 -3.68 -22.25 4.03
N PRO A 147 -2.67 -21.76 4.78
CA PRO A 147 -1.51 -21.13 4.19
C PRO A 147 -0.82 -22.05 3.18
N MET A 148 -0.34 -21.48 2.09
CA MET A 148 0.42 -22.16 1.06
C MET A 148 1.76 -22.65 1.63
N CYS A 149 2.08 -23.92 1.39
CA CYS A 149 3.40 -24.47 1.68
C CYS A 149 4.41 -24.00 0.62
N LEU A 150 5.67 -23.82 1.03
CA LEU A 150 6.75 -23.47 0.10
C LEU A 150 6.87 -24.55 -0.97
N ARG A 151 6.91 -24.14 -2.25
CA ARG A 151 7.02 -25.07 -3.38
C ARG A 151 8.42 -24.98 -3.98
N GLU A 152 9.17 -26.08 -4.00
CA GLU A 152 10.47 -26.18 -4.67
C GLU A 152 10.34 -26.43 -6.18
N THR A 153 9.38 -25.76 -6.83
CA THR A 153 9.37 -25.72 -8.28
C THR A 153 10.43 -24.73 -8.78
N LYS A 154 10.94 -24.94 -10.00
CA LYS A 154 11.76 -23.96 -10.73
C LYS A 154 11.03 -23.62 -12.01
N ALA A 155 9.87 -22.98 -11.87
CA ALA A 155 9.13 -22.51 -13.02
C ALA A 155 9.74 -21.19 -13.51
N PRO A 156 9.98 -21.02 -14.82
CA PRO A 156 10.55 -19.76 -15.32
C PRO A 156 9.57 -18.59 -15.21
N ASN A 157 8.26 -18.87 -15.21
CA ASN A 157 7.19 -17.87 -15.19
C ASN A 157 6.00 -18.36 -14.37
N PHE A 158 5.12 -17.43 -13.98
CA PHE A 158 3.78 -17.73 -13.47
C PHE A 158 3.02 -18.62 -14.45
N LYS A 159 2.18 -19.53 -13.93
CA LYS A 159 1.32 -20.39 -14.75
C LYS A 159 0.29 -19.56 -15.50
N HIS A 160 -0.25 -18.55 -14.82
CA HIS A 160 -1.22 -17.62 -15.39
C HIS A 160 -0.51 -16.48 -16.11
N GLY A 161 -0.97 -16.09 -17.30
CA GLY A 161 -0.50 -14.89 -17.97
C GLY A 161 -0.97 -13.60 -17.27
N LEU A 162 -0.28 -12.48 -17.48
CA LEU A 162 -0.65 -11.18 -16.91
C LEU A 162 -2.11 -10.79 -17.18
N CYS A 163 -2.59 -11.03 -18.40
CA CYS A 163 -3.96 -10.73 -18.78
C CYS A 163 -4.93 -11.91 -18.60
N ALA A 164 -4.47 -13.05 -18.06
CA ALA A 164 -5.32 -14.23 -17.92
C ALA A 164 -6.47 -14.00 -16.94
N GLY A 165 -6.26 -13.17 -15.90
CA GLY A 165 -7.31 -12.76 -14.95
C GLY A 165 -7.91 -11.37 -15.22
N CYS A 166 -7.43 -10.63 -16.24
CA CYS A 166 -7.90 -9.26 -16.49
C CYS A 166 -9.08 -9.25 -17.47
N CYS A 167 -10.17 -8.60 -17.02
CA CYS A 167 -11.40 -8.18 -17.72
C CYS A 167 -12.23 -9.21 -18.51
N TRP A 168 -11.67 -10.33 -18.98
CA TRP A 168 -12.34 -11.17 -19.98
C TRP A 168 -12.50 -12.64 -19.59
N ASN A 169 -11.59 -13.21 -18.80
CA ASN A 169 -11.63 -14.65 -18.49
C ASN A 169 -12.21 -14.94 -17.10
N ASP A 170 -11.87 -14.12 -16.10
CA ASP A 170 -12.44 -14.18 -14.75
C ASP A 170 -12.84 -12.77 -14.28
N CYS A 171 -14.07 -12.38 -14.65
CA CYS A 171 -14.64 -11.09 -14.29
C CYS A 171 -14.76 -10.93 -12.75
N HIS A 172 -14.97 -12.02 -12.02
CA HIS A 172 -15.11 -11.96 -10.57
C HIS A 172 -13.79 -11.59 -9.89
N MET A 173 -12.68 -12.19 -10.32
CA MET A 173 -11.34 -11.85 -9.82
C MET A 173 -10.99 -10.41 -10.15
N CYS A 174 -11.20 -10.01 -11.41
CA CYS A 174 -10.90 -8.65 -11.87
C CYS A 174 -11.69 -7.59 -11.09
N MET A 175 -13.00 -7.78 -10.94
CA MET A 175 -13.85 -6.87 -10.18
C MET A 175 -13.42 -6.80 -8.71
N HIS A 176 -13.02 -7.91 -8.12
CA HIS A 176 -12.58 -7.92 -6.72
C HIS A 176 -11.25 -7.19 -6.53
N VAL A 177 -10.28 -7.37 -7.43
CA VAL A 177 -9.00 -6.65 -7.40
C VAL A 177 -9.21 -5.14 -7.65
N VAL A 178 -10.10 -4.76 -8.57
CA VAL A 178 -10.37 -3.34 -8.88
C VAL A 178 -11.19 -2.66 -7.78
N CYS A 179 -12.22 -3.30 -7.24
CA CYS A 179 -13.12 -2.69 -6.25
C CYS A 179 -12.58 -2.80 -4.81
N CYS A 180 -11.79 -3.84 -4.50
CA CYS A 180 -11.27 -4.07 -3.15
C CYS A 180 -9.81 -4.57 -3.19
N PRO A 181 -8.87 -3.80 -3.79
CA PRO A 181 -7.48 -4.21 -3.94
C PRO A 181 -6.82 -4.50 -2.59
N HIS A 182 -7.13 -3.72 -1.56
CA HIS A 182 -6.57 -3.87 -0.21
C HIS A 182 -6.87 -5.25 0.38
N THR A 183 -8.12 -5.66 0.33
CA THR A 183 -8.60 -6.96 0.82
C THR A 183 -8.00 -8.09 0.02
N ARG A 184 -7.96 -7.97 -1.31
CA ARG A 184 -7.45 -9.05 -2.17
C ARG A 184 -5.93 -9.22 -2.03
N VAL A 185 -5.17 -8.14 -1.98
CA VAL A 185 -3.72 -8.21 -1.72
C VAL A 185 -3.44 -8.77 -0.33
N ALA A 186 -4.15 -8.31 0.70
CA ALA A 186 -4.02 -8.86 2.05
C ALA A 186 -4.33 -10.35 2.10
N HIS A 187 -5.34 -10.81 1.37
CA HIS A 187 -5.68 -12.22 1.23
C HIS A 187 -4.52 -13.01 0.59
N THR A 188 -4.05 -12.59 -0.58
CA THR A 188 -2.95 -13.26 -1.30
C THR A 188 -1.71 -13.38 -0.42
N LEU A 189 -1.32 -12.31 0.28
CA LEU A 189 -0.10 -12.29 1.11
C LEU A 189 -0.24 -13.09 2.41
N ALA A 190 -1.44 -13.10 3.02
CA ALA A 190 -1.73 -13.92 4.19
C ALA A 190 -1.71 -15.41 3.84
N VAL A 191 -2.36 -15.79 2.74
CA VAL A 191 -2.38 -17.17 2.27
C VAL A 191 -1.01 -17.62 1.79
N ALA A 192 -0.21 -16.75 1.16
CA ALA A 192 1.18 -17.04 0.84
C ALA A 192 2.11 -17.17 2.08
N GLY A 193 1.61 -16.88 3.29
CA GLY A 193 2.38 -16.92 4.53
C GLY A 193 3.50 -15.86 4.56
N LEU A 194 3.27 -14.71 3.93
CA LEU A 194 4.24 -13.61 3.85
C LEU A 194 4.01 -12.54 4.94
N ALA A 195 2.76 -12.26 5.28
CA ALA A 195 2.40 -11.25 6.29
C ALA A 195 0.98 -11.49 6.83
N ASP A 196 0.70 -10.97 8.02
CA ASP A 196 -0.66 -11.03 8.57
C ASP A 196 -1.62 -10.14 7.78
N TYR A 197 -2.83 -10.65 7.59
CA TYR A 197 -3.89 -10.00 6.81
C TYR A 197 -4.12 -8.54 7.24
N TRP A 198 -4.31 -8.29 8.53
CA TRP A 198 -4.61 -6.94 9.05
C TRP A 198 -3.45 -5.96 8.89
N ILE A 199 -2.21 -6.44 9.00
CA ILE A 199 -1.02 -5.60 8.80
C ILE A 199 -1.01 -5.08 7.36
N ILE A 200 -1.30 -5.93 6.38
CA ILE A 200 -1.37 -5.53 4.97
C ILE A 200 -2.53 -4.57 4.71
N VAL A 201 -3.72 -4.81 5.27
CA VAL A 201 -4.86 -3.90 5.12
C VAL A 201 -4.53 -2.50 5.67
N VAL A 202 -3.98 -2.44 6.89
CA VAL A 202 -3.61 -1.15 7.52
C VAL A 202 -2.48 -0.46 6.75
N LEU A 203 -1.48 -1.22 6.30
CA LEU A 203 -0.35 -0.66 5.55
C LEU A 203 -0.81 -0.08 4.21
N GLN A 204 -1.66 -0.80 3.47
CA GLN A 204 -2.22 -0.29 2.22
C GLN A 204 -3.10 0.94 2.43
N LEU A 205 -3.95 0.93 3.47
CA LEU A 205 -4.75 2.09 3.82
C LEU A 205 -3.85 3.30 4.17
N ALA A 206 -2.77 3.09 4.94
CA ALA A 206 -1.81 4.13 5.25
C ALA A 206 -1.10 4.68 3.99
N LEU A 207 -0.76 3.82 3.03
CA LEU A 207 -0.17 4.23 1.75
C LEU A 207 -1.14 5.07 0.91
N GLN A 208 -2.44 4.75 0.95
CA GLN A 208 -3.48 5.52 0.29
C GLN A 208 -3.68 6.89 0.96
N LEU A 209 -3.66 6.94 2.30
CA LEU A 209 -3.79 8.19 3.08
C LEU A 209 -2.59 9.12 2.94
N GLY A 210 -1.38 8.57 2.83
CA GLY A 210 -0.14 9.35 2.74
C GLY A 210 0.13 9.99 1.37
N GLY A 211 -0.83 9.97 0.43
CA GLY A 211 -0.65 10.50 -0.92
C GLY A 211 0.35 9.72 -1.78
N GLY A 212 0.79 8.54 -1.32
CA GLY A 212 1.82 7.72 -1.97
C GLY A 212 1.32 6.85 -3.13
N GLN A 213 0.15 7.15 -3.70
CA GLN A 213 -0.58 6.28 -4.63
C GLN A 213 0.21 5.89 -5.89
N CYS A 214 1.22 6.65 -6.29
CA CYS A 214 2.05 6.32 -7.44
C CYS A 214 3.29 5.50 -7.05
N CYS A 215 4.30 6.11 -6.41
CA CYS A 215 5.58 5.43 -6.22
C CYS A 215 5.57 4.41 -5.07
N ALA A 216 4.88 4.71 -3.97
CA ALA A 216 4.94 3.87 -2.77
C ALA A 216 4.11 2.59 -2.94
N SER A 217 2.94 2.68 -3.59
CA SER A 217 2.13 1.53 -3.97
C SER A 217 2.86 0.62 -4.98
N CYS A 218 3.54 1.20 -5.98
CA CYS A 218 4.32 0.44 -6.95
C CYS A 218 5.52 -0.26 -6.30
N ALA A 219 6.24 0.43 -5.41
CA ALA A 219 7.35 -0.16 -4.66
C ALA A 219 6.88 -1.30 -3.74
N PHE A 220 5.76 -1.11 -3.05
CA PHE A 220 5.11 -2.14 -2.25
C PHE A 220 4.73 -3.35 -3.12
N SER A 221 4.07 -3.12 -4.26
CA SER A 221 3.67 -4.17 -5.19
C SER A 221 4.87 -4.92 -5.75
N TYR A 222 5.93 -4.22 -6.15
CA TYR A 222 7.16 -4.83 -6.64
C TYR A 222 7.79 -5.74 -5.58
N TYR A 223 7.95 -5.24 -4.35
CA TYR A 223 8.53 -6.01 -3.26
C TYR A 223 7.77 -7.32 -3.02
N PHE A 224 6.46 -7.23 -2.77
CA PHE A 224 5.66 -8.40 -2.44
C PHE A 224 5.51 -9.37 -3.61
N ARG A 225 5.47 -8.88 -4.85
CA ARG A 225 5.53 -9.71 -6.04
C ARG A 225 6.77 -10.58 -6.08
N THR A 226 7.94 -10.01 -5.79
CA THR A 226 9.18 -10.80 -5.76
C THR A 226 9.18 -11.85 -4.64
N GLU A 227 8.55 -11.56 -3.50
CA GLU A 227 8.42 -12.52 -2.40
C GLU A 227 7.42 -13.64 -2.74
N VAL A 228 6.31 -13.33 -3.42
CA VAL A 228 5.36 -14.32 -3.93
C VAL A 228 6.05 -15.27 -4.93
N ARG A 229 6.84 -14.75 -5.87
CA ARG A 229 7.62 -15.59 -6.80
C ARG A 229 8.58 -16.52 -6.08
N LYS A 230 9.32 -16.02 -5.09
CA LYS A 230 10.21 -16.83 -4.26
C LYS A 230 9.46 -17.96 -3.55
N ARG A 231 8.26 -17.67 -3.01
CA ARG A 231 7.43 -18.68 -2.32
C ARG A 231 6.84 -19.72 -3.26
N ALA A 232 6.47 -19.30 -4.47
CA ALA A 232 5.93 -20.17 -5.50
C ALA A 232 7.00 -21.00 -6.26
N GLY A 233 8.29 -20.79 -5.99
CA GLY A 233 9.36 -21.44 -6.75
C GLY A 233 9.41 -20.96 -8.21
N ILE A 234 9.22 -19.67 -8.41
CA ILE A 234 9.30 -19.02 -9.73
C ILE A 234 10.58 -18.21 -9.79
N ASP A 235 11.34 -18.35 -10.88
CA ASP A 235 12.56 -17.57 -11.09
C ASP A 235 12.24 -16.07 -11.06
N SER A 236 13.12 -15.26 -10.45
CA SER A 236 12.92 -13.81 -10.35
C SER A 236 13.18 -13.12 -11.68
N ASP A 237 12.23 -12.31 -12.16
CA ASP A 237 12.41 -11.40 -13.29
C ASP A 237 12.21 -9.96 -12.81
N SER A 238 13.27 -9.37 -12.29
CA SER A 238 13.21 -8.03 -11.68
C SER A 238 12.73 -6.95 -12.66
N VAL A 239 13.04 -7.07 -13.96
CA VAL A 239 12.65 -6.07 -14.96
C VAL A 239 11.18 -6.23 -15.30
N GLY A 240 10.72 -7.46 -15.55
CA GLY A 240 9.31 -7.75 -15.77
C GLY A 240 8.45 -7.38 -14.55
N ASP A 241 8.91 -7.72 -13.34
CA ASP A 241 8.19 -7.41 -12.10
C ASP A 241 8.11 -5.90 -11.85
N CYS A 242 9.17 -5.14 -12.17
CA CYS A 242 9.15 -3.69 -12.11
C CYS A 242 8.11 -3.14 -13.11
N PHE A 243 8.16 -3.55 -14.37
CA PHE A 243 7.21 -3.09 -15.37
C PHE A 243 5.76 -3.40 -14.97
N VAL A 244 5.49 -4.61 -14.46
CA VAL A 244 4.16 -5.01 -13.99
C VAL A 244 3.72 -4.18 -12.78
N ALA A 245 4.60 -3.98 -11.80
CA ALA A 245 4.27 -3.22 -10.60
C ALA A 245 3.91 -1.76 -10.91
N PHE A 246 4.57 -1.13 -11.89
CA PHE A 246 4.36 0.28 -12.25
C PHE A 246 3.32 0.53 -13.34
N CYS A 247 3.20 -0.36 -14.33
CA CYS A 247 2.31 -0.15 -15.48
C CYS A 247 1.02 -0.98 -15.41
N CYS A 248 0.97 -2.02 -14.58
CA CYS A 248 -0.13 -2.98 -14.60
C CYS A 248 -0.37 -3.63 -13.22
N THR A 249 -0.34 -2.83 -12.16
CA THR A 249 -0.41 -3.30 -10.77
C THR A 249 -1.61 -4.23 -10.53
N GLN A 250 -2.78 -3.86 -11.05
CA GLN A 250 -4.01 -4.65 -10.88
C GLN A 250 -3.92 -6.02 -11.57
N CYS A 251 -3.38 -6.10 -12.79
CA CYS A 251 -3.19 -7.39 -13.46
C CYS A 251 -2.09 -8.22 -12.79
N GLY A 252 -1.04 -7.58 -12.27
CA GLY A 252 -0.03 -8.25 -11.43
C GLY A 252 -0.66 -8.89 -10.19
N GLN A 253 -1.50 -8.13 -9.47
CA GLN A 253 -2.25 -8.63 -8.32
C GLN A 253 -3.21 -9.76 -8.68
N CYS A 254 -3.94 -9.67 -9.80
CA CYS A 254 -4.77 -10.77 -10.30
C CYS A 254 -3.94 -12.03 -10.55
N GLN A 255 -2.81 -11.90 -11.27
CA GLN A 255 -1.94 -13.02 -11.60
C GLN A 255 -1.38 -13.69 -10.34
N GLU A 256 -0.89 -12.91 -9.38
CA GLU A 256 -0.41 -13.41 -8.09
C GLU A 256 -1.51 -14.15 -7.34
N ALA A 257 -2.70 -13.56 -7.31
CA ALA A 257 -3.80 -14.14 -6.57
C ALA A 257 -4.32 -15.44 -7.21
N LEU A 258 -4.33 -15.54 -8.54
CA LEU A 258 -4.64 -16.79 -9.25
C LEU A 258 -3.60 -17.87 -9.03
N GLU A 259 -2.31 -17.52 -8.97
CA GLU A 259 -1.24 -18.49 -8.69
C GLU A 259 -1.37 -19.06 -7.27
N ILE A 260 -1.69 -18.21 -6.28
CA ILE A 260 -1.91 -18.63 -4.89
C ILE A 260 -3.19 -19.46 -4.74
N ASP A 261 -4.29 -19.03 -5.36
CA ASP A 261 -5.57 -19.75 -5.37
C ASP A 261 -5.39 -21.16 -6.00
N ASP A 262 -4.73 -21.26 -7.15
CA ASP A 262 -4.40 -22.54 -7.80
C ASP A 262 -3.53 -23.44 -6.91
N GLY A 263 -2.53 -22.86 -6.24
CA GLY A 263 -1.62 -23.63 -5.39
C GLY A 263 -2.22 -24.08 -4.06
N THR A 264 -3.31 -23.46 -3.63
CA THR A 264 -4.05 -23.84 -2.41
C THR A 264 -5.32 -24.63 -2.69
N GLY A 265 -5.78 -24.69 -3.95
CA GLY A 265 -7.07 -25.27 -4.30
C GLY A 265 -8.26 -24.43 -3.84
N ALA A 266 -8.02 -23.19 -3.46
CA ALA A 266 -9.04 -22.28 -2.95
C ALA A 266 -9.40 -21.27 -4.04
N HIS A 267 -10.64 -21.28 -4.50
CA HIS A 267 -11.15 -20.31 -5.45
C HIS A 267 -12.11 -19.35 -4.78
N ALA A 268 -11.70 -18.10 -4.61
CA ALA A 268 -12.54 -17.06 -4.01
C ALA A 268 -13.35 -16.33 -5.09
N SER A 269 -14.65 -16.63 -5.18
CA SER A 269 -15.58 -15.93 -6.08
C SER A 269 -16.19 -14.69 -5.41
N CYS A 270 -16.44 -13.63 -6.18
CA CYS A 270 -17.09 -12.46 -5.61
C CYS A 270 -18.56 -12.76 -5.22
N CYS A 271 -19.04 -12.34 -4.06
CA CYS A 271 -18.31 -11.68 -2.97
C CYS A 271 -18.41 -12.54 -1.71
N CYS A 272 -17.25 -12.93 -1.19
CA CYS A 272 -17.08 -13.79 -0.01
C CYS A 272 -17.52 -15.26 -0.18
N LYS A 273 -17.65 -15.76 -1.43
CA LYS A 273 -17.91 -17.17 -1.68
C LYS A 273 -16.58 -17.89 -1.88
N LEU A 274 -16.24 -18.75 -0.92
CA LEU A 274 -15.09 -19.63 -1.03
C LEU A 274 -15.55 -20.97 -1.59
N ASN A 275 -15.05 -21.32 -2.77
CA ASN A 275 -15.11 -22.68 -3.29
C ASN A 275 -13.76 -23.32 -2.99
N LEU A 276 -13.76 -24.37 -2.17
CA LEU A 276 -12.60 -25.21 -2.01
C LEU A 276 -12.79 -26.36 -2.98
N ASP A 277 -11.92 -26.44 -3.98
CA ASP A 277 -11.86 -27.66 -4.77
C ASP A 277 -11.41 -28.76 -3.82
N ASP A 278 -12.03 -29.94 -3.91
CA ASP A 278 -11.55 -31.15 -3.25
C ASP A 278 -10.22 -31.56 -3.91
N VAL A 279 -9.18 -30.73 -3.72
CA VAL A 279 -7.82 -31.07 -4.12
C VAL A 279 -7.50 -32.30 -3.30
N GLN A 280 -7.49 -33.44 -3.99
CA GLN A 280 -6.94 -34.68 -3.48
C GLN A 280 -5.49 -34.37 -3.10
N LEU A 281 -5.29 -34.05 -1.81
CA LEU A 281 -3.98 -34.07 -1.20
C LEU A 281 -3.36 -35.40 -1.63
N PRO A 282 -2.13 -35.39 -2.17
CA PRO A 282 -1.46 -36.63 -2.52
C PRO A 282 -1.59 -37.57 -1.31
N PRO A 283 -1.97 -38.84 -1.54
CA PRO A 283 -2.27 -39.77 -0.46
C PRO A 283 -1.12 -39.72 0.55
N ALA A 284 -1.46 -39.65 1.84
CA ALA A 284 -0.56 -39.33 2.96
C ALA A 284 0.68 -40.24 3.14
N GLY A 285 0.98 -41.12 2.18
CA GLY A 285 2.12 -42.04 2.17
C GLY A 285 3.33 -41.58 1.36
N GLU A 286 3.28 -40.51 0.58
CA GLU A 286 4.41 -40.04 -0.24
C GLU A 286 4.86 -38.61 0.11
N GLN A 287 4.98 -38.32 1.41
CA GLN A 287 5.71 -37.15 1.92
C GLN A 287 7.04 -37.61 2.53
N ILE A 288 7.93 -38.15 1.70
CA ILE A 288 9.27 -38.55 2.15
C ILE A 288 10.13 -37.27 2.26
N GLY A 289 10.07 -36.60 3.42
CA GLY A 289 11.18 -35.78 3.93
C GLY A 289 11.00 -34.27 4.12
N GLN A 290 9.87 -33.65 3.73
CA GLN A 290 9.68 -32.18 3.85
C GLN A 290 8.74 -31.72 4.98
N GLU A 291 8.17 -32.64 5.75
CA GLU A 291 7.17 -32.34 6.79
C GLU A 291 7.75 -31.57 8.02
N ALA A 292 9.08 -31.49 8.15
CA ALA A 292 9.70 -30.86 9.32
C ALA A 292 9.71 -29.31 9.30
N ASP A 293 9.59 -28.67 8.13
CA ASP A 293 9.78 -27.20 8.03
C ASP A 293 8.51 -26.43 7.60
N CYS A 294 7.42 -27.11 7.28
CA CYS A 294 6.09 -26.50 7.10
C CYS A 294 5.34 -26.37 8.44
N ARG A 295 6.04 -26.23 9.57
CA ARG A 295 5.40 -25.66 10.77
C ARG A 295 5.16 -24.18 10.49
N CYS A 296 4.02 -23.88 9.89
CA CYS A 296 3.41 -22.56 10.00
C CYS A 296 3.39 -22.24 11.50
N HIS A 297 4.30 -21.38 11.94
CA HIS A 297 4.21 -20.77 13.25
C HIS A 297 2.89 -20.01 13.25
N SER A 298 1.84 -20.60 13.79
CA SER A 298 0.62 -19.91 14.18
C SER A 298 1.03 -18.91 15.25
N VAL A 299 1.28 -17.67 14.83
CA VAL A 299 1.49 -16.52 15.71
C VAL A 299 0.13 -16.05 16.22
#